data_AF-A0A2E8KJ06-F1
#
_entry.id   AF-A0A2E8KJ06-F1
#
_cell.length_a   1.000
_cell.length_b   1.000
_cell.length_c   1.000
_cell.angle_alpha   90.00
_cell.angle_beta   90.00
_cell.angle_gamma   90.00
#
_symmetry.space_group_name_H-M   'P 1'
#
loop_
_entity.id
_entity.type
_entity.pdbx_description
1 polymer ?
#
loop_
_entity_poly.entity_id
_entity_poly.type
_entity_poly.pdbx_seq_one_letter_code
_entity_poly.pdbx_strand_id
1 'polypeptide(L)'
;MSGRLNIPGETQRVWVCVLKTSDLIGLRRRADRPRVVVKALTKRPGFELDRWVKTSRRAKRMRVVNVVYEAMPKPAEPGGRDCPFIKPAQKSAVDAAMKLIRQQLRCDGYTVNGDMTVWHLYIIELKPLTTKLDASAGYLYVGQTSQPLEDRIRQHREGHHNPKGQRLHSLNCHRRFVRPRFDLLAEQFSQTLYCQEDALTAESDLRLAMEAEGYVVDGGTEKLSVRRRALGIDTEGEASD
;
A
#
# COMPACT_ATOMS: atom_id res chain seq x y z
N MET A 1 29.91 17.19 24.65
CA MET A 1 30.38 18.43 23.99
C MET A 1 29.54 18.73 22.76
N SER A 2 28.99 19.96 22.74
CA SER A 2 28.18 20.66 21.71
C SER A 2 26.96 19.94 21.13
N GLY A 3 25.87 19.92 21.91
CA GLY A 3 24.54 19.88 21.32
C GLY A 3 24.24 21.27 20.77
N ARG A 4 24.28 21.45 19.44
CA ARG A 4 23.80 22.68 18.82
C ARG A 4 22.32 22.84 19.18
N LEU A 5 22.03 23.86 19.97
CA LEU A 5 20.69 24.41 20.15
C LEU A 5 20.22 24.85 18.76
N ASN A 6 19.13 24.27 18.25
CA ASN A 6 18.50 24.74 17.03
C ASN A 6 18.01 26.18 17.27
N ILE A 7 18.70 27.15 16.69
CA ILE A 7 18.25 28.55 16.69
C ILE A 7 17.02 28.63 15.77
N PRO A 8 15.87 29.11 16.24
CA PRO A 8 14.71 29.34 15.39
C PRO A 8 15.08 30.30 14.26
N GLY A 9 15.06 29.83 13.01
CA GLY A 9 15.40 30.62 11.82
C GLY A 9 16.68 30.19 11.08
N GLU A 10 17.47 29.24 11.59
CA GLU A 10 18.64 28.76 10.87
C GLU A 10 18.24 27.92 9.64
N THR A 11 18.63 28.40 8.46
CA THR A 11 18.40 27.71 7.19
C THR A 11 19.31 26.48 7.11
N GLN A 12 18.72 25.29 7.01
CA GLN A 12 19.46 24.03 6.98
C GLN A 12 19.18 23.23 5.71
N ARG A 13 20.25 22.72 5.10
CA ARG A 13 20.16 21.74 4.00
C ARG A 13 19.79 20.37 4.57
N VAL A 14 18.81 19.71 3.96
CA VAL A 14 18.38 18.37 4.33
C VAL A 14 18.22 17.47 3.11
N TRP A 15 18.56 16.20 3.30
CA TRP A 15 18.47 15.14 2.31
C TRP A 15 17.46 14.08 2.76
N VAL A 16 16.76 13.48 1.81
CA VAL A 16 15.85 12.35 2.09
C VAL A 16 16.68 11.07 2.08
N CYS A 17 16.93 10.52 3.26
CA CYS A 17 17.74 9.34 3.44
C CYS A 17 16.88 8.10 3.74
N VAL A 18 17.27 6.96 3.15
CA VAL A 18 16.69 5.65 3.44
C VAL A 18 17.72 4.85 4.24
N LEU A 19 17.32 4.41 5.43
CA LEU A 19 18.23 3.82 6.41
C LEU A 19 17.75 2.41 6.77
N LYS A 20 18.60 1.41 6.57
CA LYS A 20 18.34 0.03 6.98
C LYS A 20 18.35 -0.04 8.50
N THR A 21 17.34 -0.68 9.08
CA THR A 21 17.28 -0.95 10.52
C THR A 21 17.52 -2.42 10.82
N SER A 22 17.90 -2.71 12.07
CA SER A 22 18.16 -4.07 12.55
C SER A 22 16.92 -4.96 12.50
N ASP A 23 17.14 -6.25 12.25
CA ASP A 23 16.10 -7.28 12.21
C ASP A 23 15.55 -7.66 13.58
N LEU A 24 16.28 -7.30 14.64
CA LEU A 24 15.83 -7.43 16.03
C LEU A 24 14.61 -6.54 16.35
N ILE A 25 14.10 -5.78 15.37
CA ILE A 25 12.88 -4.97 15.48
C ILE A 25 11.62 -5.81 15.18
N GLY A 26 11.77 -7.02 14.62
CA GLY A 26 10.67 -7.96 14.40
C GLY A 26 10.44 -8.33 12.94
N LEU A 27 9.28 -8.93 12.66
CA LEU A 27 8.89 -9.50 11.37
C LEU A 27 9.01 -8.53 10.20
N ARG A 28 9.18 -9.01 8.98
CA ARG A 28 9.20 -8.16 7.78
C ARG A 28 8.04 -8.52 6.87
N ARG A 29 7.58 -7.58 6.04
CA ARG A 29 6.59 -7.82 4.98
C ARG A 29 7.09 -8.80 3.92
N ARG A 30 8.38 -8.73 3.61
CA ARG A 30 9.11 -9.60 2.70
C ARG A 30 10.43 -10.04 3.34
N ALA A 31 10.79 -11.31 3.15
CA ALA A 31 12.05 -11.84 3.70
C ALA A 31 13.27 -11.26 3.00
N ASP A 32 13.19 -11.05 1.68
CA ASP A 32 14.26 -10.52 0.83
C ASP A 32 14.42 -8.99 0.91
N ARG A 33 13.41 -8.27 1.41
CA ARG A 33 13.47 -6.80 1.58
C ARG A 33 13.77 -6.41 3.03
N PRO A 34 14.75 -5.51 3.28
CA PRO A 34 15.07 -5.10 4.64
C PRO A 34 14.00 -4.18 5.25
N ARG A 35 14.03 -4.05 6.58
CA ARG A 35 13.37 -2.96 7.29
C ARG A 35 14.11 -1.65 7.04
N VAL A 36 13.37 -0.60 6.71
CA VAL A 36 13.93 0.71 6.42
C VAL A 36 13.19 1.82 7.14
N VAL A 37 13.89 2.90 7.44
CA VAL A 37 13.29 4.16 7.88
C VAL A 37 13.66 5.28 6.92
N VAL A 38 12.66 6.06 6.52
CA VAL A 38 12.84 7.22 5.65
C VAL A 38 12.88 8.47 6.53
N LYS A 39 13.95 9.26 6.44
CA LYS A 39 14.15 10.47 7.23
C LYS A 39 14.81 11.58 6.43
N ALA A 40 14.34 12.81 6.65
CA ALA A 40 15.08 14.01 6.27
C ALA A 40 16.21 14.26 7.28
N LEU A 41 17.47 14.21 6.83
CA LEU A 41 18.66 14.40 7.66
C LEU A 41 19.52 15.56 7.15
N THR A 42 20.27 16.20 8.05
CA THR A 42 21.26 17.25 7.72
C THR A 42 22.62 16.69 7.31
N LYS A 43 22.71 15.40 7.00
CA LYS A 43 23.95 14.70 6.65
C LYS A 43 23.90 14.36 5.18
N ARG A 44 24.90 14.84 4.43
CA ARG A 44 24.95 14.60 2.99
C ARG A 44 25.12 13.10 2.71
N PRO A 45 24.36 12.52 1.77
CA PRO A 45 24.55 11.14 1.33
C PRO A 45 25.99 10.88 0.91
N GLY A 46 26.56 9.74 1.33
CA GLY A 46 27.97 9.41 1.22
C GLY A 46 28.68 9.44 2.58
N PHE A 47 29.94 9.84 2.60
CA PHE A 47 30.82 9.75 3.77
C PHE A 47 30.24 10.34 5.06
N GLU A 48 29.59 11.51 4.99
CA GLU A 48 29.00 12.16 6.18
C GLU A 48 27.88 11.32 6.80
N LEU A 49 27.00 10.78 5.95
CA LEU A 49 25.88 9.96 6.38
C LEU A 49 26.37 8.61 6.92
N ASP A 50 27.36 7.98 6.26
CA ASP A 50 27.96 6.73 6.72
C ASP A 50 28.62 6.89 8.09
N ARG A 51 29.38 7.99 8.27
CA ARG A 51 29.98 8.34 9.56
C ARG A 51 28.90 8.57 10.62
N TRP A 52 27.80 9.24 10.27
CA TRP A 52 26.67 9.43 11.17
C TRP A 52 26.04 8.09 11.58
N VAL A 53 25.80 7.16 10.66
CA VAL A 53 25.26 5.83 10.98
C VAL A 53 26.14 5.11 12.01
N LYS A 54 27.46 5.13 11.82
CA LYS A 54 28.42 4.44 12.69
C LYS A 54 28.56 5.08 14.08
N THR A 55 28.58 6.41 14.14
CA THR A 55 29.02 7.14 15.35
C THR A 55 27.87 7.74 16.16
N SER A 56 26.73 8.01 15.54
CA SER A 56 25.64 8.78 16.15
C SER A 56 24.87 7.97 17.18
N ARG A 57 24.72 8.53 18.39
CA ARG A 57 23.80 7.99 19.41
C ARG A 57 22.37 7.90 18.90
N ARG A 58 21.95 8.85 18.04
CA ARG A 58 20.61 8.84 17.43
C ARG A 58 20.43 7.67 16.48
N ALA A 59 21.42 7.38 15.62
CA ALA A 59 21.39 6.23 14.72
C ALA A 59 21.30 4.91 15.51
N LYS A 60 22.13 4.77 16.55
CA LYS A 60 22.10 3.61 17.47
C LYS A 60 20.74 3.42 18.14
N ARG A 61 20.13 4.49 18.65
CA ARG A 61 18.78 4.45 19.26
C ARG A 61 17.71 4.00 18.26
N MET A 62 17.82 4.46 17.02
CA MET A 62 16.94 4.04 15.92
C MET A 62 17.28 2.65 15.37
N ARG A 63 18.32 1.99 15.91
CA ARG A 63 18.85 0.71 15.45
C ARG A 63 19.17 0.72 13.95
N VAL A 64 19.66 1.84 13.44
CA VAL A 64 20.11 1.97 12.06
C VAL A 64 21.42 1.20 11.92
N VAL A 65 21.48 0.31 10.93
CA VAL A 65 22.66 -0.54 10.67
C VAL A 65 23.41 -0.12 9.42
N ASN A 66 22.71 0.39 8.40
CA ASN A 66 23.34 0.83 7.16
C ASN A 66 22.46 1.87 6.43
N VAL A 67 23.02 2.51 5.42
CA VAL A 67 22.29 3.33 4.44
C VAL A 67 21.88 2.44 3.26
N VAL A 68 20.72 2.72 2.66
CA VAL A 68 20.22 2.03 1.46
C VAL A 68 20.20 3.04 0.31
N TYR A 69 21.36 3.22 -0.34
CA TYR A 69 21.58 4.27 -1.32
C TYR A 69 20.75 4.10 -2.60
N GLU A 70 20.58 2.85 -3.03
CA GLU A 70 19.78 2.44 -4.18
C GLU A 70 18.28 2.76 -4.02
N ALA A 71 17.82 2.93 -2.79
CA ALA A 71 16.43 3.26 -2.45
C ALA A 71 16.20 4.76 -2.22
N MET A 72 17.26 5.58 -2.28
CA MET A 72 17.19 7.03 -2.12
C MET A 72 16.82 7.73 -3.44
N PRO A 73 16.33 8.98 -3.39
CA PRO A 73 16.17 9.77 -4.61
C PRO A 73 17.48 9.85 -5.40
N LYS A 74 17.39 9.88 -6.74
CA LYS A 74 18.58 9.99 -7.59
C LYS A 74 19.35 11.27 -7.25
N PRO A 75 20.68 11.32 -7.48
CA PRO A 75 21.50 12.46 -7.05
C PRO A 75 20.96 13.84 -7.44
N ALA A 76 20.41 13.98 -8.66
CA ALA A 76 19.86 15.22 -9.19
C ALA A 76 18.38 15.48 -8.86
N GLU A 77 17.67 14.50 -8.29
CA GLU A 77 16.25 14.64 -7.92
C GLU A 77 16.08 15.38 -6.58
N PRO A 78 14.95 16.06 -6.33
CA PRO A 78 14.69 16.74 -5.07
C PRO A 78 14.87 15.82 -3.85
N GLY A 79 15.73 16.22 -2.92
CA GLY A 79 16.11 15.44 -1.73
C GLY A 79 17.24 14.46 -1.95
N GLY A 80 17.72 14.32 -3.19
CA GLY A 80 18.89 13.57 -3.60
C GLY A 80 20.20 14.27 -3.22
N ARG A 81 21.33 13.57 -3.40
CA ARG A 81 22.66 13.97 -2.93
C ARG A 81 23.05 15.40 -3.34
N ASP A 82 22.74 15.80 -4.56
CA ASP A 82 23.17 17.05 -5.18
C ASP A 82 22.05 18.10 -5.23
N CYS A 83 20.81 17.71 -4.91
CA CYS A 83 19.65 18.59 -4.81
C CYS A 83 18.99 18.52 -3.41
N PRO A 84 19.66 19.00 -2.34
CA PRO A 84 19.07 19.02 -1.01
C PRO A 84 17.90 20.01 -0.92
N PHE A 85 16.97 19.72 0.00
CA PHE A 85 15.95 20.69 0.39
C PHE A 85 16.50 21.71 1.37
N ILE A 86 15.86 22.88 1.42
CA ILE A 86 16.17 23.98 2.32
C ILE A 86 15.06 24.13 3.36
N LYS A 87 15.33 23.84 4.64
CA LYS A 87 14.39 24.08 5.75
C LYS A 87 14.68 25.42 6.43
N PRO A 88 13.64 26.16 6.88
CA PRO A 88 12.22 25.77 6.91
C PRO A 88 11.44 26.01 5.61
N ALA A 89 11.99 26.76 4.64
CA ALA A 89 11.28 27.22 3.43
C ALA A 89 10.57 26.10 2.65
N GLN A 90 11.19 24.92 2.53
CA GLN A 90 10.71 23.79 1.73
C GLN A 90 10.17 22.64 2.59
N LYS A 91 9.64 22.91 3.79
CA LYS A 91 9.13 21.87 4.70
C LYS A 91 8.06 20.98 4.05
N SER A 92 7.07 21.57 3.38
CA SER A 92 6.01 20.84 2.69
C SER A 92 6.55 19.93 1.58
N ALA A 93 7.51 20.41 0.80
CA ALA A 93 8.18 19.63 -0.24
C ALA A 93 8.96 18.44 0.34
N VAL A 94 9.64 18.64 1.48
CA VAL A 94 10.32 17.54 2.20
C VAL A 94 9.33 16.48 2.66
N ASP A 95 8.19 16.88 3.22
CA ASP A 95 7.17 15.95 3.71
C ASP A 95 6.52 15.18 2.55
N ALA A 96 6.27 15.86 1.42
CA ALA A 96 5.78 15.25 0.19
C ALA A 96 6.78 14.24 -0.40
N ALA A 97 8.06 14.62 -0.53
CA ALA A 97 9.12 13.72 -1.03
C ALA A 97 9.29 12.49 -0.14
N MET A 98 9.31 12.68 1.19
CA MET A 98 9.34 11.55 2.12
C MET A 98 8.08 10.68 2.01
N LYS A 99 6.89 11.25 1.75
CA LYS A 99 5.66 10.48 1.55
C LYS A 99 5.76 9.62 0.28
N LEU A 100 6.23 10.19 -0.81
CA LEU A 100 6.43 9.50 -2.09
C LEU A 100 7.40 8.32 -1.93
N ILE A 101 8.60 8.55 -1.39
CA ILE A 101 9.60 7.49 -1.18
C ILE A 101 9.06 6.39 -0.24
N ARG A 102 8.35 6.76 0.83
CA ARG A 102 7.70 5.77 1.70
C ARG A 102 6.65 4.95 0.96
N GLN A 103 5.89 5.55 0.04
CA GLN A 103 4.90 4.84 -0.75
C GLN A 103 5.56 3.89 -1.73
N GLN A 104 6.54 4.36 -2.53
CA GLN A 104 7.27 3.53 -3.49
C GLN A 104 7.89 2.31 -2.80
N LEU A 105 8.66 2.53 -1.74
CA LEU A 105 9.31 1.44 -1.02
C LEU A 105 8.30 0.46 -0.40
N ARG A 106 7.14 0.94 0.05
CA ARG A 106 6.09 0.03 0.51
C ARG A 106 5.55 -0.82 -0.64
N CYS A 107 5.31 -0.24 -1.81
CA CYS A 107 4.83 -1.01 -2.97
C CYS A 107 5.89 -2.01 -3.46
N ASP A 108 7.18 -1.68 -3.33
CA ASP A 108 8.30 -2.62 -3.60
C ASP A 108 8.47 -3.72 -2.52
N GLY A 109 7.65 -3.70 -1.48
CA GLY A 109 7.58 -4.69 -0.42
C GLY A 109 8.53 -4.47 0.77
N TYR A 110 9.16 -3.30 0.89
CA TYR A 110 9.91 -2.93 2.09
C TYR A 110 8.98 -2.77 3.29
N THR A 111 9.54 -3.04 4.48
CA THR A 111 8.90 -2.70 5.76
C THR A 111 9.35 -1.32 6.17
N VAL A 112 8.57 -0.31 5.81
CA VAL A 112 8.96 1.10 5.94
C VAL A 112 8.41 1.68 7.24
N ASN A 113 9.28 2.21 8.09
CA ASN A 113 8.91 2.79 9.39
C ASN A 113 8.08 1.85 10.29
N GLY A 114 8.26 0.53 10.13
CA GLY A 114 7.50 -0.47 10.87
C GLY A 114 6.08 -0.74 10.34
N ASP A 115 5.69 -0.11 9.24
CA ASP A 115 4.43 -0.42 8.55
C ASP A 115 4.49 -1.85 7.99
N MET A 116 3.60 -2.71 8.48
CA MET A 116 3.45 -4.12 8.09
C MET A 116 2.21 -4.34 7.20
N THR A 117 1.50 -3.27 6.83
CA THR A 117 0.25 -3.35 6.07
C THR A 117 0.48 -4.09 4.76
N VAL A 118 -0.24 -5.17 4.54
CA VAL A 118 -0.30 -5.89 3.27
C VAL A 118 -1.76 -6.03 2.89
N TRP A 119 -2.04 -6.38 1.64
CA TRP A 119 -3.40 -6.48 1.13
C TRP A 119 -3.64 -7.88 0.58
N HIS A 120 -4.85 -8.39 0.80
CA HIS A 120 -5.31 -9.69 0.35
C HIS A 120 -6.67 -9.56 -0.33
N LEU A 121 -6.87 -10.36 -1.37
CA LEU A 121 -8.15 -10.49 -2.05
C LEU A 121 -9.01 -11.54 -1.35
N TYR A 122 -10.33 -11.42 -1.47
CA TYR A 122 -11.28 -12.41 -0.98
C TYR A 122 -12.55 -12.45 -1.81
N ILE A 123 -13.23 -13.59 -1.74
CA ILE A 123 -14.51 -13.85 -2.41
C ILE A 123 -15.53 -14.30 -1.37
N ILE A 124 -16.74 -13.76 -1.43
CA ILE A 124 -17.89 -14.15 -0.63
C ILE A 124 -19.02 -14.56 -1.56
N GLU A 125 -19.61 -15.73 -1.31
CA GLU A 125 -20.84 -16.17 -1.97
C GLU A 125 -22.04 -15.39 -1.43
N LEU A 126 -22.89 -14.91 -2.34
CA LEU A 126 -24.09 -14.14 -2.04
C LEU A 126 -25.35 -14.90 -2.47
N LYS A 127 -26.45 -14.66 -1.74
CA LYS A 127 -27.79 -15.11 -2.14
C LYS A 127 -28.19 -14.45 -3.46
N PRO A 128 -28.63 -15.22 -4.48
CA PRO A 128 -28.99 -14.71 -5.81
C PRO A 128 -29.96 -13.53 -5.78
N LEU A 129 -29.83 -12.61 -6.76
CA LEU A 129 -30.69 -11.43 -6.88
C LEU A 129 -32.15 -11.78 -7.19
N THR A 130 -32.37 -12.80 -8.03
CA THR A 130 -33.69 -13.37 -8.33
C THR A 130 -33.57 -14.90 -8.40
N THR A 131 -34.68 -15.60 -8.18
CA THR A 131 -34.81 -17.06 -8.36
C THR A 131 -34.83 -17.50 -9.83
N LYS A 132 -34.74 -16.55 -10.78
CA LYS A 132 -34.90 -16.75 -12.24
C LYS A 132 -33.72 -16.17 -13.03
N LEU A 133 -32.50 -16.34 -12.55
CA LEU A 133 -31.31 -15.98 -13.34
C LEU A 133 -30.66 -17.27 -13.83
N ASP A 134 -30.70 -17.46 -15.15
CA ASP A 134 -29.93 -18.43 -15.93
C ASP A 134 -28.40 -18.20 -15.85
N ALA A 135 -27.93 -17.43 -14.85
CA ALA A 135 -26.51 -17.30 -14.51
C ALA A 135 -26.08 -18.59 -13.80
N SER A 136 -25.56 -19.53 -14.60
CA SER A 136 -25.32 -20.92 -14.20
C SER A 136 -24.29 -21.10 -13.07
N ALA A 137 -23.47 -20.08 -12.76
CA ALA A 137 -22.38 -20.21 -11.79
C ALA A 137 -22.70 -19.68 -10.37
N GLY A 138 -23.49 -18.61 -10.25
CA GLY A 138 -23.91 -18.03 -8.95
C GLY A 138 -23.67 -16.51 -8.81
N TYR A 139 -23.81 -15.99 -7.58
CA TYR A 139 -23.63 -14.57 -7.27
C TYR A 139 -22.53 -14.38 -6.22
N LEU A 140 -21.54 -13.55 -6.52
CA LEU A 140 -20.36 -13.32 -5.70
C LEU A 140 -20.19 -11.85 -5.31
N TYR A 141 -19.51 -11.63 -4.19
CA TYR A 141 -18.88 -10.37 -3.83
C TYR A 141 -17.38 -10.58 -3.80
N VAL A 142 -16.63 -9.75 -4.51
CA VAL A 142 -15.16 -9.69 -4.42
C VAL A 142 -14.73 -8.46 -3.66
N GLY A 143 -13.61 -8.57 -2.96
CA GLY A 143 -13.06 -7.48 -2.18
C GLY A 143 -11.58 -7.61 -1.93
N GLN A 144 -10.97 -6.50 -1.54
CA GLN A 144 -9.62 -6.48 -0.95
C GLN A 144 -9.66 -5.98 0.51
N THR A 145 -8.66 -6.38 1.29
CA THR A 145 -8.49 -5.87 2.65
C THR A 145 -7.05 -5.91 3.12
N SER A 146 -6.70 -4.98 4.02
CA SER A 146 -5.45 -5.00 4.78
C SER A 146 -5.60 -5.48 6.23
N GLN A 147 -6.82 -5.83 6.62
CA GLN A 147 -7.10 -6.48 7.90
C GLN A 147 -6.93 -8.00 7.74
N PRO A 148 -6.81 -8.74 8.86
CA PRO A 148 -6.98 -10.20 8.81
C PRO A 148 -8.28 -10.57 8.08
N LEU A 149 -8.19 -11.56 7.18
CA LEU A 149 -9.31 -11.94 6.32
C LEU A 149 -10.54 -12.30 7.15
N GLU A 150 -10.36 -13.06 8.22
CA GLU A 150 -11.42 -13.49 9.12
C GLU A 150 -12.17 -12.30 9.72
N ASP A 151 -11.45 -11.26 10.13
CA ASP A 151 -12.04 -10.03 10.68
C ASP A 151 -12.82 -9.26 9.63
N ARG A 152 -12.31 -9.20 8.40
CA ARG A 152 -13.01 -8.55 7.28
C ARG A 152 -14.28 -9.31 6.89
N ILE A 153 -14.22 -10.63 6.82
CA ILE A 153 -15.39 -11.49 6.57
C ILE A 153 -16.41 -11.31 7.69
N ARG A 154 -15.96 -11.26 8.94
CA ARG A 154 -16.84 -11.02 10.11
C ARG A 154 -17.53 -9.66 10.02
N GLN A 155 -16.82 -8.59 9.61
CA GLN A 155 -17.43 -7.27 9.40
C GLN A 155 -18.61 -7.31 8.42
N HIS A 156 -18.47 -8.01 7.29
CA HIS A 156 -19.57 -8.17 6.33
C HIS A 156 -20.67 -9.08 6.85
N ARG A 157 -20.34 -10.17 7.53
CA ARG A 157 -21.34 -11.10 8.07
C ARG A 157 -22.20 -10.46 9.16
N GLU A 158 -21.58 -9.77 10.11
CA GLU A 158 -22.23 -9.26 11.33
C GLU A 158 -22.72 -7.82 11.19
N GLY A 159 -22.37 -7.14 10.10
CA GLY A 159 -22.86 -5.79 9.84
C GLY A 159 -22.17 -4.74 10.70
N HIS A 160 -20.84 -4.83 10.88
CA HIS A 160 -20.10 -3.97 11.80
C HIS A 160 -20.11 -2.47 11.42
N HIS A 161 -20.02 -1.65 12.47
CA HIS A 161 -19.88 -0.20 12.44
C HIS A 161 -18.66 0.23 13.26
N ASN A 162 -18.05 1.36 12.93
CA ASN A 162 -16.99 1.95 13.77
C ASN A 162 -17.60 2.67 14.99
N PRO A 163 -16.80 3.09 15.99
CA PRO A 163 -17.31 3.80 17.18
C PRO A 163 -18.08 5.10 16.88
N LYS A 164 -17.94 5.65 15.68
CA LYS A 164 -18.68 6.84 15.20
C LYS A 164 -19.97 6.47 14.46
N GLY A 165 -20.36 5.19 14.45
CA GLY A 165 -21.54 4.69 13.77
C GLY A 165 -21.40 4.56 12.24
N GLN A 166 -20.21 4.74 11.67
CA GLN A 166 -20.02 4.58 10.22
C GLN A 166 -19.90 3.10 9.86
N ARG A 167 -20.58 2.71 8.78
CA ARG A 167 -20.61 1.33 8.29
C ARG A 167 -19.24 0.85 7.83
N LEU A 168 -18.82 -0.34 8.28
CA LEU A 168 -17.55 -0.96 7.89
C LEU A 168 -17.71 -2.08 6.84
N HIS A 169 -18.93 -2.31 6.34
CA HIS A 169 -19.25 -3.39 5.42
C HIS A 169 -19.99 -2.91 4.17
N SER A 170 -20.02 -3.74 3.13
CA SER A 170 -20.90 -3.55 1.97
C SER A 170 -22.31 -3.98 2.36
N LEU A 171 -23.29 -3.10 2.15
CA LEU A 171 -24.68 -3.37 2.49
C LEU A 171 -25.22 -4.59 1.75
N ASN A 172 -24.89 -4.71 0.47
CA ASN A 172 -25.35 -5.81 -0.37
C ASN A 172 -24.69 -7.13 0.06
N CYS A 173 -23.38 -7.10 0.31
CA CYS A 173 -22.64 -8.25 0.81
C CYS A 173 -23.21 -8.73 2.15
N HIS A 174 -23.50 -7.83 3.08
CA HIS A 174 -24.06 -8.19 4.39
C HIS A 174 -25.45 -8.80 4.28
N ARG A 175 -26.37 -8.14 3.57
CA ARG A 175 -27.76 -8.62 3.42
C ARG A 175 -27.87 -10.00 2.78
N ARG A 176 -26.93 -10.33 1.90
CA ARG A 176 -26.96 -11.54 1.08
C ARG A 176 -25.88 -12.54 1.44
N PHE A 177 -25.13 -12.32 2.52
CA PHE A 177 -24.00 -13.16 2.89
C PHE A 177 -24.41 -14.64 2.99
N VAL A 178 -23.70 -15.52 2.28
CA VAL A 178 -23.82 -16.98 2.43
C VAL A 178 -22.58 -17.51 3.15
N ARG A 179 -21.41 -17.47 2.48
CA ARG A 179 -20.14 -17.99 3.02
C ARG A 179 -18.93 -17.43 2.26
N PRO A 180 -17.72 -17.39 2.87
CA PRO A 180 -16.50 -17.14 2.11
C PRO A 180 -16.22 -18.30 1.12
N ARG A 181 -15.64 -17.97 -0.04
CA ARG A 181 -15.27 -18.92 -1.11
C ARG A 181 -13.79 -18.80 -1.48
N PHE A 182 -12.92 -19.10 -0.54
CA PHE A 182 -11.47 -19.11 -0.78
C PHE A 182 -11.06 -20.20 -1.78
N ASP A 183 -11.89 -21.22 -1.96
CA ASP A 183 -11.73 -22.27 -2.98
C ASP A 183 -11.83 -21.75 -4.42
N LEU A 184 -12.49 -20.61 -4.64
CA LEU A 184 -12.59 -19.96 -5.95
C LEU A 184 -11.42 -18.98 -6.22
N LEU A 185 -10.59 -18.71 -5.22
CA LEU A 185 -9.48 -17.77 -5.36
C LEU A 185 -8.29 -18.49 -6.00
N ALA A 186 -8.16 -18.35 -7.32
CA ALA A 186 -7.05 -18.95 -8.06
C ALA A 186 -5.68 -18.46 -7.55
N GLU A 187 -4.63 -19.26 -7.75
CA GLU A 187 -3.30 -19.04 -7.16
C GLU A 187 -2.73 -17.65 -7.49
N GLN A 188 -2.93 -17.15 -8.71
CA GLN A 188 -2.51 -15.81 -9.13
C GLN A 188 -3.15 -14.67 -8.34
N PHE A 189 -4.29 -14.90 -7.69
CA PHE A 189 -4.99 -13.92 -6.85
C PHE A 189 -4.76 -14.15 -5.35
N SER A 190 -4.13 -15.27 -4.97
CA SER A 190 -3.81 -15.61 -3.57
C SER A 190 -2.56 -14.89 -3.03
N GLN A 191 -1.78 -14.27 -3.91
CA GLN A 191 -0.54 -13.58 -3.58
C GLN A 191 -0.74 -12.38 -2.65
N THR A 192 0.25 -12.13 -1.80
CA THR A 192 0.26 -10.95 -0.92
C THR A 192 0.57 -9.70 -1.73
N LEU A 193 -0.29 -8.68 -1.64
CA LEU A 193 -0.14 -7.43 -2.35
C LEU A 193 0.43 -6.35 -1.42
N TYR A 194 1.48 -5.66 -1.87
CA TYR A 194 2.20 -4.70 -1.03
C TYR A 194 1.74 -3.25 -1.24
N CYS A 195 0.98 -3.00 -2.30
CA CYS A 195 0.46 -1.68 -2.65
C CYS A 195 -1.06 -1.73 -2.67
N GLN A 196 -1.72 -0.69 -2.16
CA GLN A 196 -3.18 -0.59 -2.24
C GLN A 196 -3.64 -0.45 -3.70
N GLU A 197 -2.91 0.30 -4.52
CA GLU A 197 -3.23 0.46 -5.94
C GLU A 197 -3.16 -0.87 -6.70
N ASP A 198 -2.15 -1.70 -6.40
CA ASP A 198 -2.05 -3.05 -6.96
C ASP A 198 -3.20 -3.92 -6.45
N ALA A 199 -3.59 -3.80 -5.19
CA ALA A 199 -4.74 -4.50 -4.62
C ALA A 199 -6.06 -4.14 -5.29
N LEU A 200 -6.31 -2.85 -5.54
CA LEU A 200 -7.49 -2.38 -6.26
C LEU A 200 -7.50 -2.86 -7.72
N THR A 201 -6.33 -2.89 -8.35
CA THR A 201 -6.18 -3.40 -9.72
C THR A 201 -6.48 -4.89 -9.78
N ALA A 202 -5.88 -5.67 -8.87
CA ALA A 202 -6.06 -7.11 -8.80
C ALA A 202 -7.48 -7.50 -8.38
N GLU A 203 -8.16 -6.69 -7.56
CA GLU A 203 -9.58 -6.86 -7.22
C GLU A 203 -10.48 -6.70 -8.46
N SER A 204 -10.23 -5.70 -9.30
CA SER A 204 -10.95 -5.54 -10.57
C SER A 204 -10.64 -6.66 -11.56
N ASP A 205 -9.39 -7.13 -11.62
CA ASP A 205 -9.03 -8.29 -12.46
C ASP A 205 -9.71 -9.58 -11.99
N LEU A 206 -9.78 -9.80 -10.67
CA LEU A 206 -10.49 -10.91 -10.08
C LEU A 206 -11.98 -10.85 -10.42
N ARG A 207 -12.59 -9.66 -10.33
CA ARG A 207 -13.98 -9.47 -10.76
C ARG A 207 -14.18 -9.90 -12.21
N LEU A 208 -13.34 -9.41 -13.12
CA LEU A 208 -13.46 -9.72 -14.56
C LEU A 208 -13.29 -11.22 -14.83
N ALA A 209 -12.36 -11.88 -14.13
CA ALA A 209 -12.19 -13.32 -14.23
C ALA A 209 -13.44 -14.09 -13.79
N MET A 210 -14.05 -13.72 -12.67
CA MET A 210 -15.28 -14.33 -12.19
C MET A 210 -16.48 -14.04 -13.11
N GLU A 211 -16.59 -12.82 -13.65
CA GLU A 211 -17.61 -12.49 -14.66
C GLU A 211 -17.44 -13.35 -15.93
N ALA A 212 -16.20 -13.58 -16.37
CA ALA A 212 -15.90 -14.44 -17.53
C ALA A 212 -16.23 -15.93 -17.28
N GLU A 213 -16.18 -16.39 -16.02
CA GLU A 213 -16.63 -17.73 -15.60
C GLU A 213 -18.17 -17.83 -15.45
N GLY A 214 -18.90 -16.76 -15.71
CA GLY A 214 -20.36 -16.74 -15.69
C GLY A 214 -20.99 -16.37 -14.34
N TYR A 215 -20.19 -15.92 -13.37
CA TYR A 215 -20.71 -15.39 -12.12
C TYR A 215 -21.26 -13.98 -12.29
N VAL A 216 -22.34 -13.67 -11.57
CA VAL A 216 -22.68 -12.27 -11.28
C VAL A 216 -21.75 -11.81 -10.16
N VAL A 217 -21.18 -10.60 -10.25
CA VAL A 217 -20.20 -10.11 -9.29
C VAL A 217 -20.53 -8.70 -8.80
N ASP A 218 -20.48 -8.52 -7.48
CA ASP A 218 -20.47 -7.22 -6.79
C ASP A 218 -19.08 -6.93 -6.19
N GLY A 219 -18.76 -5.66 -5.96
CA GLY A 219 -17.42 -5.21 -5.52
C GLY A 219 -16.42 -5.03 -6.68
N GLY A 220 -15.15 -4.71 -6.36
CA GLY A 220 -14.08 -4.54 -7.36
C GLY A 220 -14.32 -3.49 -8.44
N THR A 221 -15.05 -2.41 -8.12
CA THR A 221 -15.48 -1.42 -9.12
C THR A 221 -14.50 -0.27 -9.31
N GLU A 222 -13.63 -0.02 -8.33
CA GLU A 222 -12.78 1.17 -8.23
C GLU A 222 -11.85 1.36 -9.44
N LYS A 223 -11.34 0.25 -10.01
CA LYS A 223 -10.47 0.27 -11.20
C LYS A 223 -11.11 -0.41 -12.42
N LEU A 224 -12.37 -0.86 -12.31
CA LEU A 224 -12.99 -1.74 -13.29
C LEU A 224 -13.04 -1.12 -14.70
N SER A 225 -13.49 0.14 -14.81
CA SER A 225 -13.58 0.83 -16.11
C SER A 225 -12.22 1.09 -16.77
N VAL A 226 -11.17 1.29 -15.96
CA VAL A 226 -9.80 1.42 -16.47
C VAL A 226 -9.30 0.08 -16.96
N ARG A 227 -9.59 -1.01 -16.23
CA ARG A 227 -9.17 -2.36 -16.59
C ARG A 227 -9.89 -2.90 -17.82
N ARG A 228 -11.21 -2.70 -17.94
CA ARG A 228 -11.96 -3.08 -19.13
C ARG A 228 -11.42 -2.42 -20.40
N ARG A 229 -11.12 -1.12 -20.35
CA ARG A 229 -10.47 -0.41 -21.46
C ARG A 229 -9.07 -0.95 -21.75
N ALA A 230 -8.25 -1.19 -20.72
CA ALA A 230 -6.90 -1.73 -20.89
C ALA A 230 -6.89 -3.14 -21.51
N LEU A 231 -7.97 -3.92 -21.32
CA LEU A 231 -8.14 -5.25 -21.89
C LEU A 231 -8.92 -5.24 -23.22
N GLY A 232 -9.34 -4.07 -23.71
CA GLY A 232 -10.12 -3.96 -24.95
C GLY A 232 -11.55 -4.50 -24.87
N ILE A 233 -12.10 -4.65 -23.66
CA ILE A 233 -13.49 -5.10 -23.43
C ILE A 233 -14.47 -3.98 -23.77
N ASP A 234 -14.14 -2.75 -23.35
CA ASP A 234 -14.91 -1.54 -23.66
C ASP A 234 -14.19 -0.78 -24.78
N THR A 235 -14.31 -1.23 -26.03
CA THR A 235 -13.91 -0.43 -27.19
C THR A 235 -14.96 0.64 -27.44
N GLU A 236 -14.56 1.92 -27.44
CA GLU A 236 -15.42 3.02 -27.90
C GLU A 236 -15.83 2.74 -29.36
N GLY A 237 -17.11 2.40 -29.55
CA GLY A 237 -17.68 2.08 -30.84
C GLY A 237 -19.19 2.23 -30.78
N GLU A 238 -19.65 3.48 -30.81
CA GLU A 238 -20.90 3.92 -31.45
C GLU A 238 -20.95 5.46 -31.40
N ALA A 239 -20.13 6.09 -32.25
CA ALA A 239 -20.52 7.36 -32.85
C ALA A 239 -21.40 6.99 -34.05
N SER A 240 -22.70 6.90 -33.83
CA SER A 240 -23.70 6.83 -34.89
C SER A 240 -24.05 8.25 -35.33
N ASP A 241 -23.77 8.53 -36.61
CA ASP A 241 -24.24 9.69 -37.38
C ASP A 241 -25.76 9.87 -37.35
#